data_AF-A0A5V3WGB0-F1
#
_entry.id   AF-A0A5V3WGB0-F1
#
_cell.length_a   1.000
_cell.length_b   1.000
_cell.length_c   1.000
_cell.angle_alpha   90.00
_cell.angle_beta   90.00
_cell.angle_gamma   90.00
#
_symmetry.space_group_name_H-M   'P 1'
#
loop_
_entity.id
_entity.type
_entity.pdbx_description
1 polymer ?
#
loop_
_entity_poly.entity_id
_entity_poly.type
_entity_poly.pdbx_seq_one_letter_code
_entity_poly.pdbx_strand_id
1 'polypeptide(L)'
;MTASSKSLSVNRRSHQSEGLELLEAAIAQLWSTYDEDEPRTAPTKGQVLDFLSSLGATGNMAKAIDLILRPNTLRYAGRPKSR
;
A
#
# COMPACT_ATOMS: atom_id res chain seq x y z
N MET A 1 -17.72 -17.63 -15.58
CA MET A 1 -17.34 -16.44 -16.39
C MET A 1 -16.01 -15.95 -15.86
N THR A 2 -14.90 -16.31 -16.51
CA THR A 2 -13.54 -15.98 -16.05
C THR A 2 -13.18 -14.57 -16.52
N ALA A 3 -13.00 -13.63 -15.58
CA ALA A 3 -12.53 -12.29 -15.89
C ALA A 3 -11.09 -12.37 -16.43
N SER A 4 -10.91 -12.08 -17.71
CA SER A 4 -9.59 -11.98 -18.34
C SER A 4 -8.94 -10.67 -17.88
N SER A 5 -8.04 -10.76 -16.89
CA SER A 5 -7.25 -9.64 -16.41
C SER A 5 -6.28 -9.20 -17.50
N LYS A 6 -6.64 -8.12 -18.20
CA LYS A 6 -5.83 -7.49 -19.24
C LYS A 6 -4.55 -6.93 -18.61
N SER A 7 -3.44 -7.66 -18.73
CA SER A 7 -2.13 -7.20 -18.28
C SER A 7 -1.70 -5.97 -19.10
N LEU A 8 -1.47 -4.85 -18.42
CA LEU A 8 -0.94 -3.65 -19.05
C LEU A 8 0.54 -3.88 -19.38
N SER A 9 0.89 -3.96 -20.66
CA SER A 9 2.28 -3.94 -21.11
C SER A 9 2.85 -2.54 -20.92
N VAL A 10 3.24 -2.21 -19.69
CA VAL A 10 3.84 -0.92 -19.35
C VAL A 10 5.31 -0.97 -19.77
N ASN A 11 5.71 -0.12 -20.72
CA ASN A 11 7.12 0.16 -20.98
C ASN A 11 7.71 0.80 -19.70
N ARG A 12 8.45 0.01 -18.92
CA ARG A 12 8.99 0.41 -17.60
C ARG A 12 10.04 1.49 -17.80
N ARG A 13 9.61 2.75 -17.71
CA ARG A 13 10.52 3.90 -17.58
C ARG A 13 10.89 4.05 -16.10
N SER A 14 12.19 4.03 -15.79
CA SER A 14 12.70 4.22 -14.43
C SER A 14 12.82 5.71 -14.12
N HIS A 15 11.92 6.22 -13.28
CA HIS A 15 12.05 7.51 -12.62
C HIS A 15 12.42 7.25 -11.16
N GLN A 16 13.38 8.00 -10.62
CA GLN A 16 13.72 7.95 -9.20
C GLN A 16 13.18 9.20 -8.53
N SER A 17 12.48 9.02 -7.44
CA SER A 17 12.05 10.08 -6.54
C SER A 17 11.92 9.53 -5.13
N GLU A 18 12.07 10.41 -4.15
CA GLU A 18 11.88 10.09 -2.72
C GLU A 18 10.57 9.34 -2.47
N GLY A 19 9.47 9.77 -3.09
CA GLY A 19 8.16 9.11 -2.93
C GLY A 19 8.13 7.67 -3.45
N LEU A 20 8.87 7.36 -4.51
CA LEU A 20 8.98 6.01 -5.05
C LEU A 20 9.87 5.13 -4.16
N GLU A 21 10.97 5.66 -3.65
CA GLU A 21 11.85 4.95 -2.70
C GLU A 21 11.09 4.59 -1.42
N LEU A 22 10.33 5.54 -0.87
CA LEU A 22 9.47 5.33 0.29
C LEU A 22 8.37 4.29 0.02
N LEU A 23 7.77 4.32 -1.17
CA LEU A 23 6.75 3.34 -1.58
C LEU A 23 7.35 1.94 -1.68
N GLU A 24 8.51 1.78 -2.32
CA GLU A 24 9.20 0.50 -2.44
C GLU A 24 9.59 -0.07 -1.07
N ALA A 25 10.12 0.77 -0.17
CA ALA A 25 10.43 0.39 1.20
C ALA A 25 9.17 -0.08 1.96
N ALA A 26 8.05 0.62 1.81
CA ALA A 26 6.79 0.26 2.46
C ALA A 26 6.19 -1.04 1.89
N ILE A 27 6.32 -1.29 0.58
CA ILE A 27 5.94 -2.57 -0.03
C ILE A 27 6.76 -3.71 0.60
N ALA A 28 8.09 -3.59 0.58
CA ALA A 28 8.98 -4.62 1.08
C ALA A 28 8.74 -4.92 2.56
N GLN A 29 8.52 -3.90 3.39
CA GLN A 29 8.32 -4.08 4.83
C GLN A 29 6.91 -4.57 5.18
N LEU A 30 5.88 -3.86 4.71
CA LEU A 30 4.51 -4.00 5.24
C LEU A 30 3.70 -5.09 4.54
N TRP A 31 4.08 -5.49 3.33
CA TRP A 31 3.41 -6.56 2.57
C TRP A 31 4.18 -7.88 2.59
N SER A 32 5.33 -7.94 3.29
CA SER A 32 6.13 -9.17 3.42
C SER A 32 5.36 -10.35 4.03
N THR A 33 4.35 -10.07 4.85
CA THR A 33 3.54 -11.07 5.56
C THR A 33 2.07 -11.06 5.13
N TYR A 34 1.73 -10.41 4.01
CA TYR A 34 0.36 -10.37 3.54
C TYR A 34 -0.05 -11.72 2.95
N ASP A 35 -1.20 -12.21 3.40
CA ASP A 35 -1.87 -13.40 2.90
C ASP A 35 -3.21 -12.98 2.26
N GLU A 36 -3.42 -13.38 1.00
CA GLU A 36 -4.64 -13.08 0.25
C GLU A 36 -5.88 -13.78 0.82
N ASP A 37 -5.70 -14.96 1.42
CA ASP A 37 -6.79 -15.73 2.05
C ASP A 37 -7.13 -15.18 3.44
N GLU A 38 -6.23 -14.40 4.05
CA GLU A 38 -6.45 -13.70 5.32
C GLU A 38 -6.28 -12.17 5.17
N PRO A 39 -7.29 -11.43 4.65
CA PRO A 39 -7.21 -9.98 4.40
C PRO A 39 -6.85 -9.11 5.60
N ARG A 40 -6.93 -9.64 6.82
CA ARG A 40 -6.55 -8.95 8.06
C ARG A 40 -5.04 -8.82 8.24
N THR A 41 -4.26 -9.60 7.50
CA THR A 41 -2.79 -9.50 7.44
C THR A 41 -2.34 -8.28 6.63
N ALA A 42 -3.25 -7.64 5.89
CA ALA A 42 -2.93 -6.41 5.15
C ALA A 42 -2.59 -5.26 6.11
N PRO A 43 -1.65 -4.38 5.74
CA PRO A 43 -1.25 -3.28 6.60
C PRO A 43 -2.40 -2.27 6.82
N THR A 44 -2.50 -1.79 8.06
CA THR A 44 -3.45 -0.74 8.44
C THR A 44 -2.94 0.64 8.05
N LYS A 45 -3.83 1.65 8.04
CA LYS A 45 -3.44 3.04 7.78
C LYS A 45 -2.39 3.54 8.79
N GLY A 46 -2.57 3.20 10.07
CA GLY A 46 -1.64 3.60 11.13
C GLY A 46 -0.24 3.06 10.87
N GLN A 47 -0.14 1.74 10.63
CA GLN A 47 1.14 1.09 10.32
C GLN A 47 1.85 1.73 9.11
N VAL A 48 1.11 2.06 8.05
CA VAL A 48 1.69 2.74 6.88
C VAL A 48 2.21 4.13 7.23
N LEU A 49 1.41 4.95 7.92
CA LEU A 49 1.82 6.31 8.27
C LEU A 49 3.00 6.32 9.25
N ASP A 50 2.96 5.47 10.27
CA ASP A 50 3.99 5.39 11.29
C ASP A 50 5.32 4.92 10.69
N PHE A 51 5.29 3.90 9.82
CA PHE A 51 6.48 3.43 9.12
C PHE A 51 7.08 4.52 8.23
N LEU A 52 6.27 5.19 7.40
CA LEU A 52 6.75 6.23 6.50
C LEU A 52 7.28 7.45 7.26
N SER A 53 6.63 7.84 8.36
CA SER A 53 7.13 8.91 9.24
C SER A 53 8.45 8.52 9.93
N SER A 54 8.66 7.24 10.27
CA SER A 54 9.94 6.77 10.80
C SER A 54 11.10 6.89 9.79
N LEU A 55 10.77 6.91 8.49
CA LEU A 55 11.71 7.16 7.38
C LEU A 55 11.86 8.66 7.03
N GLY A 56 11.21 9.56 7.79
CA GLY A 56 11.27 11.00 7.58
C GLY A 56 10.22 11.57 6.63
N ALA A 57 9.27 10.77 6.15
CA ALA A 57 8.24 11.24 5.23
C ALA A 57 7.31 12.28 5.89
N THR A 58 7.02 13.36 5.16
CA THR A 58 6.02 14.34 5.60
C THR A 58 4.62 13.73 5.66
N GLY A 59 3.74 14.31 6.48
CA GLY A 59 2.37 13.81 6.61
C GLY A 59 1.57 13.79 5.30
N ASN A 60 1.86 14.68 4.35
CA ASN A 60 1.22 14.66 3.03
C ASN A 60 1.79 13.55 2.14
N MET A 61 3.12 13.37 2.14
CA MET A 61 3.77 12.27 1.42
C MET A 61 3.26 10.92 1.90
N ALA A 62 3.24 10.69 3.22
CA ALA A 62 2.77 9.45 3.80
C ALA A 62 1.30 9.12 3.45
N LYS A 63 0.43 10.14 3.43
CA LYS A 63 -0.98 9.98 3.01
C LYS A 63 -1.12 9.68 1.52
N ALA A 64 -0.29 10.28 0.67
CA ALA A 64 -0.29 10.00 -0.77
C ALA A 64 0.17 8.56 -1.04
N ILE A 65 1.24 8.12 -0.38
CA ILE A 65 1.71 6.73 -0.47
C ILE A 65 0.67 5.75 0.06
N ASP A 66 0.00 6.04 1.18
CA ASP A 66 -1.11 5.22 1.71
C ASP A 66 -2.23 4.97 0.69
N LEU A 67 -2.55 5.99 -0.11
CA LEU A 67 -3.58 5.92 -1.15
C LEU A 67 -3.17 4.99 -2.31
N ILE A 68 -1.88 4.90 -2.61
CA ILE A 68 -1.32 4.05 -3.67
C ILE A 68 -1.12 2.62 -3.16
N LEU A 69 -0.52 2.50 -1.98
CA LEU A 69 -0.06 1.25 -1.39
C LEU A 69 -1.21 0.31 -1.01
N ARG A 70 -2.32 0.84 -0.49
CA ARG A 70 -3.44 0.02 0.01
C ARG A 70 -4.63 0.08 -0.95
N PRO A 71 -4.99 -1.01 -1.64
CA PRO A 71 -6.14 -1.03 -2.54
C PRO A 71 -7.44 -0.83 -1.77
N ASN A 72 -8.42 -0.16 -2.39
CA ASN A 72 -9.67 0.24 -1.73
C ASN A 72 -10.41 -0.93 -1.05
N THR A 73 -10.36 -2.13 -1.62
CA THR A 73 -10.96 -3.36 -1.06
C THR A 73 -10.40 -3.71 0.32
N LEU A 74 -9.11 -3.49 0.56
CA LEU A 74 -8.42 -3.81 1.81
C LEU A 74 -8.41 -2.64 2.81
N ARG A 75 -8.65 -1.40 2.35
CA ARG A 75 -8.73 -0.22 3.23
C ARG A 75 -9.89 -0.28 4.21
N TYR A 76 -10.97 -0.97 3.86
CA TYR A 76 -12.18 -1.09 4.68
C TYR A 76 -12.30 -2.43 5.42
N ALA A 77 -11.47 -3.42 5.10
CA ALA A 77 -11.51 -4.77 5.70
C ALA A 77 -11.23 -4.78 7.21
N GLY A 78 -10.71 -3.69 7.76
CA GLY A 78 -10.42 -3.51 9.19
C GLY A 78 -11.28 -2.48 9.92
N ARG A 79 -12.34 -1.90 9.34
CA ARG A 79 -13.20 -0.97 10.09
C ARG A 79 -14.15 -1.78 10.97
N PRO A 80 -14.05 -1.75 12.31
CA PRO A 80 -15.07 -2.36 13.15
C PRO A 80 -16.41 -1.72 12.77
N LYS A 81 -17.45 -2.53 12.59
CA LYS A 81 -18.81 -2.03 12.41
C LYS A 81 -19.11 -1.18 13.65
N SER A 82 -19.19 0.15 13.50
CA SER A 82 -19.62 1.02 14.59
C SER A 82 -20.98 0.51 15.02
N ARG A 83 -21.06 0.12 16.30
CA ARG A 83 -22.33 -0.19 16.95
C ARG A 83 -23.09 1.10 17.21
#